data_AF-A0A816FWM1-F1
#
_entry.id   AF-A0A816FWM1-F1
#
_cell.length_a   1.000
_cell.length_b   1.000
_cell.length_c   1.000
_cell.angle_alpha   90.00
_cell.angle_beta   90.00
_cell.angle_gamma   90.00
#
_symmetry.space_group_name_H-M   'P 1'
#
loop_
_entity.id
_entity.type
_entity.pdbx_description
1 polymer ?
#
loop_
_entity_poly.entity_id
_entity_poly.type
_entity_poly.pdbx_seq_one_letter_code
_entity_poly.pdbx_strand_id
1 'polypeptide(L)'
;MQQSRLDKFFTIKKCSTTENNDQSTATKKRLSTNDDDDDEQKKKLKRTRSDTSLPSNEENFSLNQFYLDRFLLILSSLLRHHKCLFNENEIILFDKFQNLSASSQVIFVRLLMRRCKWIRRSTINYEIPDLANDADNLTPLVANGLVQDISSLDDLDGGLRLLSSDEMRDFSKRFHCQSKTSKSKKTSIENLKSLTNQYKSVFGSSTTTNRDHLLLKELKRILNNCYKISEDIRGLFFRMMLTYHPVALLAMDDLDQNGFTLLYKTLQIIRGQIRLPWNEEQISHEHLPFKTPEQLQVYQAAIDLEMEYNQLEQAKKTDNLVEFYEKYNEQWRAMIDSSPVDEQLPGYFRRFSPDYVRARILSSLTEVLQRARRYEQAIELIQYLLNRTMYNRHRRGKLWNRLALIQENYIKIHGHQQCLDTIYEALKDPYVKLGDRLALCERARKLMARPKSKETLVATWMADEEEKLMWNIPMPKEVDVTGRLLANDARMGKVTYTIQDPVDGSIQFCTVEQLAIHHYRIQEDYTFGKRPSPLVLECMLDLDVKGIHSEGAVIRTVVGLLFLDLIYTLPTPDLLIDIFQTEPLDFQTDSFYKSRQMEIDQRISYLNCEEVRT
;
A
#
# COMPACT_ATOMS: atom_id res chain seq x y z
N MET A 1 -16.68 -36.09 -7.38
CA MET A 1 -16.55 -35.53 -6.00
C MET A 1 -16.32 -34.02 -5.97
N GLN A 2 -15.57 -33.41 -6.91
CA GLN A 2 -15.31 -31.95 -6.92
C GLN A 2 -16.55 -31.10 -7.28
N GLN A 3 -17.37 -31.50 -8.25
CA GLN A 3 -18.63 -30.80 -8.59
C GLN A 3 -19.59 -30.76 -7.39
N SER A 4 -19.77 -31.90 -6.69
CA SER A 4 -20.68 -31.99 -5.55
C SER A 4 -20.17 -31.28 -4.28
N ARG A 5 -18.91 -30.81 -4.25
CA ARG A 5 -18.38 -29.95 -3.17
C ARG A 5 -18.66 -28.48 -3.45
N LEU A 6 -18.55 -28.04 -4.71
CA LEU A 6 -18.93 -26.70 -5.14
C LEU A 6 -20.45 -26.47 -5.00
N ASP A 7 -21.28 -27.46 -5.37
CA ASP A 7 -22.75 -27.36 -5.31
C ASP A 7 -23.29 -27.23 -3.86
N LYS A 8 -22.62 -27.85 -2.88
CA LYS A 8 -23.01 -27.74 -1.46
C LYS A 8 -22.87 -26.31 -0.91
N PHE A 9 -21.90 -25.54 -1.41
CA PHE A 9 -21.69 -24.16 -0.95
C PHE A 9 -22.74 -23.18 -1.50
N PHE A 10 -23.20 -23.38 -2.74
CA PHE A 10 -24.30 -22.58 -3.31
C PHE A 10 -25.66 -22.86 -2.66
N THR A 11 -25.82 -24.03 -2.03
CA THR A 11 -27.08 -24.40 -1.36
C THR A 11 -27.27 -23.66 -0.03
N ILE A 12 -26.19 -23.28 0.66
CA ILE A 12 -26.25 -22.58 1.96
C ILE A 12 -26.81 -21.15 1.82
N LYS A 13 -26.73 -20.54 0.63
CA LYS A 13 -27.27 -19.19 0.36
C LYS A 13 -28.81 -19.10 0.38
N LYS A 14 -29.55 -20.21 0.38
CA LYS A 14 -31.04 -20.19 0.34
C LYS A 14 -31.73 -20.27 1.70
N CYS A 15 -31.02 -20.45 2.81
CA CYS A 15 -31.64 -20.72 4.10
C CYS A 15 -31.16 -19.74 5.20
N SER A 16 -31.51 -18.45 5.07
CA SER A 16 -31.51 -17.50 6.19
C SER A 16 -32.21 -16.19 5.81
N THR A 17 -33.50 -16.27 5.52
CA THR A 17 -34.42 -15.13 5.63
C THR A 17 -35.60 -15.58 6.48
N THR A 18 -35.46 -15.45 7.79
CA THR A 18 -36.61 -15.42 8.70
C THR A 18 -36.47 -14.16 9.54
N GLU A 19 -37.34 -13.21 9.21
CA GLU A 19 -37.66 -12.02 9.97
C GLU A 19 -38.04 -12.40 11.40
N ASN A 20 -37.47 -11.72 12.38
CA ASN A 20 -38.03 -11.65 13.72
C ASN A 20 -38.09 -10.18 14.15
N ASN A 21 -39.31 -9.66 14.09
CA ASN A 21 -39.77 -8.52 14.86
C ASN A 21 -39.65 -8.84 16.35
N ASP A 22 -39.12 -7.92 17.15
CA ASP A 22 -39.62 -7.73 18.51
C ASP A 22 -39.34 -6.31 19.03
N GLN A 23 -40.43 -5.67 19.45
CA GLN A 23 -40.49 -4.40 20.17
C GLN A 23 -40.31 -4.65 21.68
N SER A 24 -39.52 -3.83 22.39
CA SER A 24 -39.86 -3.38 23.77
C SER A 24 -38.91 -2.25 24.21
N THR A 25 -39.43 -1.01 24.26
CA THR A 25 -39.78 -0.20 25.46
C THR A 25 -38.62 0.27 26.34
N ALA A 26 -38.52 1.60 26.40
CA ALA A 26 -37.66 2.39 27.27
C ALA A 26 -38.00 2.28 28.76
N THR A 27 -37.02 2.47 29.64
CA THR A 27 -37.24 3.15 30.92
C THR A 27 -35.97 3.84 31.42
N LYS A 28 -36.10 5.15 31.69
CA LYS A 28 -35.11 6.01 32.36
C LYS A 28 -35.05 5.67 33.85
N LYS A 29 -33.85 5.70 34.45
CA LYS A 29 -33.68 6.07 35.86
C LYS A 29 -32.39 6.87 36.08
N ARG A 30 -32.56 8.04 36.66
CA ARG A 30 -31.58 9.04 37.09
C ARG A 30 -31.13 8.74 38.52
N LEU A 31 -29.95 9.27 38.91
CA LEU A 31 -29.36 9.60 40.24
C LEU A 31 -27.91 9.06 40.26
N SER A 32 -26.85 9.87 40.13
CA SER A 32 -26.29 10.97 40.96
C SER A 32 -25.04 10.51 41.72
N THR A 33 -23.90 11.07 41.32
CA THR A 33 -22.71 11.49 42.10
C THR A 33 -22.23 10.65 43.28
N ASN A 34 -21.00 10.16 43.19
CA ASN A 34 -19.90 10.53 44.11
C ASN A 34 -18.55 10.16 43.49
N ASP A 35 -17.62 11.10 43.60
CA ASP A 35 -16.21 11.02 43.25
C ASP A 35 -15.43 10.08 44.18
N ASP A 36 -14.19 9.77 43.75
CA ASP A 36 -13.14 8.98 44.41
C ASP A 36 -13.11 7.47 44.11
N ASP A 37 -12.53 7.09 42.96
CA ASP A 37 -11.63 5.93 42.84
C ASP A 37 -11.08 5.80 41.39
N ASP A 38 -10.25 6.76 40.97
CA ASP A 38 -9.73 6.85 39.59
C ASP A 38 -8.30 6.33 39.40
N ASP A 39 -7.85 5.44 40.29
CA ASP A 39 -6.60 4.68 40.14
C ASP A 39 -6.80 3.15 39.95
N GLU A 40 -8.05 2.67 39.94
CA GLU A 40 -8.39 1.27 39.62
C GLU A 40 -8.96 1.07 38.20
N GLN A 41 -9.36 2.14 37.50
CA GLN A 41 -9.87 2.05 36.11
C GLN A 41 -8.77 2.04 35.03
N LYS A 42 -7.56 2.51 35.33
CA LYS A 42 -6.38 2.35 34.43
C LYS A 42 -5.81 0.92 34.39
N LYS A 43 -6.24 0.03 35.30
CA LYS A 43 -5.99 -1.42 35.22
C LYS A 43 -7.12 -2.20 34.55
N LYS A 44 -8.32 -1.63 34.36
CA LYS A 44 -9.43 -2.24 33.61
C LYS A 44 -9.47 -1.84 32.12
N LEU A 45 -8.94 -0.67 31.74
CA LEU A 45 -8.81 -0.29 30.31
C LEU A 45 -7.53 -0.79 29.60
N LYS A 46 -6.79 -1.71 30.25
CA LYS A 46 -5.79 -2.60 29.61
C LYS A 46 -6.26 -4.07 29.55
N ARG A 47 -7.51 -4.35 29.95
CA ARG A 47 -8.07 -5.70 30.06
C ARG A 47 -9.30 -5.97 29.19
N THR A 48 -9.69 -5.06 28.30
CA THR A 48 -10.72 -5.28 27.26
C THR A 48 -10.13 -5.40 25.86
N ARG A 49 -9.00 -6.11 25.75
CA ARG A 49 -8.46 -6.62 24.47
C ARG A 49 -8.25 -8.14 24.50
N SER A 50 -9.06 -8.82 25.30
CA SER A 50 -9.15 -10.27 25.37
C SER A 50 -10.62 -10.60 25.54
N ASP A 51 -11.34 -10.66 24.43
CA ASP A 51 -12.47 -11.56 24.20
C ASP A 51 -12.66 -11.68 22.68
N THR A 52 -11.58 -12.02 21.99
CA THR A 52 -11.72 -13.00 20.89
C THR A 52 -11.81 -14.33 21.61
N SER A 53 -13.02 -14.82 21.83
CA SER A 53 -13.22 -16.24 22.07
C SER A 53 -12.38 -16.98 21.03
N LEU A 54 -11.48 -17.84 21.48
CA LEU A 54 -10.77 -18.77 20.62
C LEU A 54 -11.81 -19.38 19.66
N PRO A 55 -11.59 -19.34 18.34
CA PRO A 55 -12.53 -19.94 17.41
C PRO A 55 -12.72 -21.39 17.83
N SER A 56 -13.97 -21.84 17.90
CA SER A 56 -14.26 -23.24 18.18
C SER A 56 -13.58 -24.12 17.11
N ASN A 57 -13.26 -25.37 17.44
CA ASN A 57 -12.60 -26.30 16.51
C ASN A 57 -13.35 -26.44 15.17
N GLU A 58 -14.68 -26.25 15.17
CA GLU A 58 -15.51 -26.27 13.95
C GLU A 58 -15.32 -25.02 13.08
N GLU A 59 -15.18 -23.84 13.68
CA GLU A 59 -14.92 -22.59 12.95
C GLU A 59 -13.54 -22.58 12.30
N ASN A 60 -12.51 -23.10 12.98
CA ASN A 60 -11.16 -23.22 12.43
C ASN A 60 -11.10 -24.21 11.26
N PHE A 61 -11.83 -25.32 11.35
CA PHE A 61 -11.95 -26.29 10.27
C PHE A 61 -12.65 -25.68 9.04
N SER A 62 -13.78 -25.00 9.24
CA SER A 62 -14.49 -24.27 8.19
C SER A 62 -13.56 -23.26 7.50
N LEU A 63 -12.71 -22.59 8.27
CA LEU A 63 -11.78 -21.58 7.76
C LEU A 63 -10.63 -22.17 6.93
N ASN A 64 -10.03 -23.28 7.35
CA ASN A 64 -8.96 -23.93 6.59
C ASN A 64 -9.49 -24.47 5.25
N GLN A 65 -10.66 -25.09 5.28
CA GLN A 65 -11.31 -25.58 4.06
C GLN A 65 -11.66 -24.42 3.12
N PHE A 66 -12.17 -23.32 3.66
CA PHE A 66 -12.46 -22.11 2.89
C PHE A 66 -11.26 -21.59 2.10
N TYR A 67 -10.08 -21.50 2.74
CA TYR A 67 -8.89 -21.00 2.06
C TYR A 67 -8.44 -21.92 0.93
N LEU A 68 -8.52 -23.25 1.15
CA LEU A 68 -8.22 -24.22 0.11
C LEU A 68 -9.23 -24.11 -1.05
N ASP A 69 -10.53 -24.06 -0.76
CA ASP A 69 -11.57 -23.97 -1.79
C ASP A 69 -11.40 -22.71 -2.64
N ARG A 70 -11.06 -21.57 -2.02
CA ARG A 70 -10.79 -20.34 -2.75
C ARG A 70 -9.51 -20.40 -3.56
N PHE A 71 -8.45 -21.00 -3.03
CA PHE A 71 -7.24 -21.24 -3.80
C PHE A 71 -7.51 -22.11 -5.03
N LEU A 72 -8.28 -23.20 -4.88
CA LEU A 72 -8.64 -24.09 -5.97
C LEU A 72 -9.54 -23.41 -7.01
N LEU A 73 -10.46 -22.54 -6.58
CA LEU A 73 -11.28 -21.74 -7.48
C LEU A 73 -10.41 -20.85 -8.37
N ILE A 74 -9.50 -20.08 -7.76
CA ILE A 74 -8.55 -19.21 -8.47
C ILE A 74 -7.74 -20.03 -9.48
N LEU A 75 -7.12 -21.12 -9.01
CA LEU A 75 -6.32 -21.99 -9.86
C LEU A 75 -7.11 -22.55 -11.03
N SER A 76 -8.34 -23.03 -10.80
CA SER A 76 -9.19 -23.59 -11.85
C SER A 76 -9.60 -22.55 -12.89
N SER A 77 -9.87 -21.31 -12.46
CA SER A 77 -10.21 -20.20 -13.36
C SER A 77 -9.01 -19.82 -14.22
N LEU A 78 -7.82 -19.74 -13.62
CA LEU A 78 -6.58 -19.42 -14.33
C LEU A 78 -6.22 -20.48 -15.35
N LEU A 79 -6.31 -21.77 -14.99
CA LEU A 79 -6.03 -22.86 -15.94
C LEU A 79 -7.07 -22.94 -17.07
N ARG A 80 -8.27 -22.39 -16.87
CA ARG A 80 -9.31 -22.32 -17.91
C ARG A 80 -9.09 -21.15 -18.87
N HIS A 81 -8.78 -19.96 -18.37
CA HIS A 81 -8.77 -18.73 -19.16
C HIS A 81 -7.36 -18.21 -19.50
N HIS A 82 -6.36 -18.53 -18.68
CA HIS A 82 -5.03 -17.91 -18.70
C HIS A 82 -3.87 -18.91 -18.63
N LYS A 83 -4.11 -20.16 -19.03
CA LYS A 83 -3.09 -21.22 -19.03
C LYS A 83 -1.84 -20.84 -19.85
N CYS A 84 -2.01 -20.06 -20.91
CA CYS A 84 -0.93 -19.59 -21.77
C CYS A 84 0.09 -18.67 -21.07
N LEU A 85 -0.21 -18.13 -19.88
CA LEU A 85 0.70 -17.28 -19.13
C LEU A 85 1.67 -18.05 -18.23
N PHE A 86 1.58 -19.38 -18.21
CA PHE A 86 2.43 -20.25 -17.41
C PHE A 86 3.17 -21.25 -18.31
N ASN A 87 4.42 -21.51 -17.98
CA ASN A 87 5.24 -22.48 -18.72
C ASN A 87 4.90 -23.93 -18.34
N GLU A 88 5.39 -24.89 -19.12
CA GLU A 88 5.08 -26.31 -18.92
C GLU A 88 5.47 -26.83 -17.52
N ASN A 89 6.62 -26.40 -16.98
CA ASN A 89 7.07 -26.81 -15.65
C ASN A 89 6.13 -26.29 -14.55
N GLU A 90 5.63 -25.07 -14.68
CA GLU A 90 4.67 -24.46 -13.76
C GLU A 90 3.32 -25.17 -13.81
N ILE A 91 2.85 -25.54 -15.01
CA ILE A 91 1.63 -26.34 -15.18
C ILE A 91 1.79 -27.71 -14.51
N ILE A 92 2.93 -28.38 -14.68
CA ILE A 92 3.22 -29.65 -14.00
C ILE A 92 3.21 -29.49 -12.48
N LEU A 93 3.68 -28.37 -11.94
CA LEU A 93 3.62 -28.09 -10.50
C LEU A 93 2.19 -27.92 -10.00
N PHE A 94 1.31 -27.28 -10.78
CA PHE A 94 -0.11 -27.20 -10.46
C PHE A 94 -0.77 -28.58 -10.46
N ASP A 95 -0.46 -29.43 -11.44
CA ASP A 95 -0.98 -30.80 -11.51
C ASP A 95 -0.48 -31.64 -10.32
N LYS A 96 0.80 -31.53 -9.96
CA LYS A 96 1.37 -32.17 -8.76
C LYS A 96 0.63 -31.74 -7.49
N PHE A 97 0.37 -30.44 -7.34
CA PHE A 97 -0.40 -29.92 -6.20
C PHE A 97 -1.83 -30.47 -6.16
N GLN A 98 -2.52 -30.50 -7.30
CA GLN A 98 -3.91 -31.00 -7.40
C GLN A 98 -4.03 -32.50 -7.06
N ASN A 99 -2.97 -33.28 -7.32
CA ASN A 99 -2.92 -34.72 -7.02
C ASN A 99 -2.56 -35.06 -5.55
N LEU A 100 -2.27 -34.07 -4.72
CA LEU A 100 -1.99 -34.29 -3.29
C LEU A 100 -3.27 -34.63 -2.50
N SER A 101 -3.07 -35.18 -1.30
CA SER A 101 -4.17 -35.31 -0.34
C SER A 101 -4.73 -33.93 0.04
N ALA A 102 -6.02 -33.86 0.38
CA ALA A 102 -6.66 -32.61 0.83
C ALA A 102 -5.89 -31.99 2.01
N SER A 103 -5.39 -32.83 2.91
CA SER A 103 -4.55 -32.49 4.05
C SER A 103 -3.25 -31.77 3.66
N SER A 104 -2.49 -32.34 2.72
CA SER A 104 -1.26 -31.71 2.21
C SER A 104 -1.57 -30.41 1.46
N GLN A 105 -2.70 -30.35 0.73
CA GLN A 105 -3.13 -29.11 0.07
C GLN A 105 -3.45 -28.00 1.06
N VAL A 106 -4.20 -28.29 2.14
CA VAL A 106 -4.47 -27.32 3.21
C VAL A 106 -3.17 -26.81 3.82
N ILE A 107 -2.25 -27.71 4.19
CA ILE A 107 -0.97 -27.33 4.79
C ILE A 107 -0.17 -26.44 3.83
N PHE A 108 -0.11 -26.80 2.55
CA PHE A 108 0.58 -26.00 1.54
C PHE A 108 0.00 -24.58 1.43
N VAL A 109 -1.32 -24.45 1.26
CA VAL A 109 -1.99 -23.14 1.17
C VAL A 109 -1.74 -22.32 2.43
N ARG A 110 -1.80 -22.94 3.61
CA ARG A 110 -1.54 -22.25 4.89
C ARG A 110 -0.08 -21.82 5.04
N LEU A 111 0.87 -22.60 4.54
CA LEU A 111 2.28 -22.20 4.51
C LEU A 111 2.51 -21.05 3.52
N LEU A 112 1.84 -21.07 2.37
CA LEU A 112 1.95 -20.05 1.32
C LEU A 112 1.42 -18.68 1.78
N MET A 113 0.43 -18.72 2.67
CA MET A 113 -0.12 -17.55 3.34
C MET A 113 0.80 -16.94 4.41
N ARG A 114 1.89 -17.61 4.81
CA ARG A 114 2.85 -17.09 5.79
C ARG A 114 3.98 -16.33 5.08
N ARG A 115 4.71 -15.52 5.84
CA ARG A 115 5.97 -14.90 5.37
C ARG A 115 6.95 -15.99 4.92
N CYS A 116 7.65 -15.75 3.81
CA CYS A 116 8.64 -16.68 3.25
C CYS A 116 9.88 -16.78 4.13
N LYS A 117 9.80 -17.61 5.16
CA LYS A 117 10.87 -17.88 6.11
C LYS A 117 10.87 -19.36 6.44
N TRP A 118 12.00 -19.84 6.92
CA TRP A 118 12.07 -21.17 7.53
C TRP A 118 11.17 -21.25 8.76
N ILE A 119 10.45 -22.36 8.88
CA ILE A 119 9.47 -22.61 9.93
C ILE A 119 9.74 -23.98 10.53
N ARG A 120 9.75 -24.08 11.86
CA ARG A 120 9.87 -25.37 12.56
C ARG A 120 8.58 -26.15 12.47
N ARG A 121 8.68 -27.48 12.33
CA ARG A 121 7.51 -28.39 12.35
C ARG A 121 6.58 -28.15 13.54
N SER A 122 7.15 -27.87 14.72
CA SER A 122 6.40 -27.63 15.97
C SER A 122 5.51 -26.38 15.95
N THR A 123 5.72 -25.47 15.00
CA THR A 123 4.93 -24.25 14.83
C THR A 123 3.91 -24.35 13.68
N ILE A 124 3.85 -25.50 13.02
CA ILE A 124 2.89 -25.84 11.97
C ILE A 124 1.78 -26.67 12.63
N ASN A 125 0.92 -25.97 13.37
CA ASN A 125 -0.25 -26.53 14.04
C ASN A 125 -1.49 -25.98 13.35
N TYR A 126 -1.97 -26.70 12.33
CA TYR A 126 -3.24 -26.40 11.68
C TYR A 126 -4.23 -27.46 12.13
N GLU A 127 -5.28 -27.04 12.84
CA GLU A 127 -6.35 -27.93 13.26
C GLU A 127 -7.09 -28.43 12.01
N ILE A 128 -6.92 -29.72 11.74
CA ILE A 128 -7.56 -30.42 10.64
C ILE A 128 -8.11 -31.73 11.24
N PRO A 129 -9.44 -31.93 11.27
CA PRO A 129 -10.07 -33.19 11.68
C PRO A 129 -9.49 -34.36 10.88
N ASP A 130 -9.34 -35.52 11.53
CA ASP A 130 -8.70 -36.76 11.02
C ASP A 130 -7.16 -36.74 10.88
N LEU A 131 -6.46 -35.67 11.25
CA LEU A 131 -4.99 -35.55 11.06
C LEU A 131 -4.13 -35.56 12.34
N ALA A 132 -4.70 -35.87 13.50
CA ALA A 132 -3.93 -35.98 14.74
C ALA A 132 -2.87 -37.11 14.70
N ASN A 133 -2.89 -38.00 13.70
CA ASN A 133 -2.01 -39.17 13.59
C ASN A 133 -1.21 -39.31 12.28
N ASP A 134 -1.42 -38.48 11.26
CA ASP A 134 -0.60 -38.57 10.03
C ASP A 134 0.66 -37.73 10.17
N ALA A 135 1.71 -38.40 10.65
CA ALA A 135 3.04 -37.87 10.86
C ALA A 135 3.69 -37.28 9.59
N ASP A 136 3.10 -37.43 8.40
CA ASP A 136 3.81 -37.13 7.16
C ASP A 136 3.03 -36.46 6.01
N ASN A 137 2.22 -35.45 6.31
CA ASN A 137 1.60 -34.62 5.25
C ASN A 137 2.57 -33.62 4.59
N LEU A 138 3.79 -33.47 5.13
CA LEU A 138 4.83 -32.58 4.62
C LEU A 138 5.80 -33.28 3.65
N THR A 139 6.09 -34.57 3.80
CA THR A 139 6.96 -35.28 2.84
C THR A 139 6.39 -35.31 1.43
N PRO A 140 5.08 -35.51 1.18
CA PRO A 140 4.53 -35.37 -0.15
C PRO A 140 4.77 -33.99 -0.77
N LEU A 141 4.76 -32.93 0.05
CA LEU A 141 5.05 -31.57 -0.41
C LEU A 141 6.51 -31.39 -0.78
N VAL A 142 7.42 -31.98 0.00
CA VAL A 142 8.86 -31.97 -0.29
C VAL A 142 9.19 -32.82 -1.53
N ALA A 143 8.64 -34.03 -1.61
CA ALA A 143 8.84 -34.96 -2.73
C ALA A 143 8.34 -34.38 -4.06
N ASN A 144 7.29 -33.56 -4.04
CA ASN A 144 6.78 -32.88 -5.22
C ASN A 144 7.48 -31.54 -5.54
N GLY A 145 8.45 -31.11 -4.72
CA GLY A 145 9.19 -29.86 -4.92
C GLY A 145 8.43 -28.59 -4.58
N LEU A 146 7.31 -28.69 -3.85
CA LEU A 146 6.48 -27.55 -3.45
C LEU A 146 7.00 -26.88 -2.16
N VAL A 147 7.73 -27.64 -1.35
CA VAL A 147 8.29 -27.20 -0.06
C VAL A 147 9.73 -27.70 0.04
N GLN A 148 10.61 -26.85 0.55
CA GLN A 148 12.00 -27.19 0.88
C GLN A 148 12.07 -27.69 2.33
N ASP A 149 12.88 -28.71 2.57
CA ASP A 149 13.23 -29.20 3.90
C ASP A 149 14.59 -28.64 4.37
N ILE A 150 14.96 -28.93 5.61
CA ILE A 150 16.20 -28.44 6.23
C ILE A 150 17.46 -28.76 5.42
N SER A 151 17.44 -29.78 4.56
CA SER A 151 18.58 -30.17 3.73
C SER A 151 19.00 -29.02 2.80
N SER A 152 18.02 -28.22 2.36
CA SER A 152 18.21 -27.07 1.46
C SER A 152 18.64 -25.78 2.17
N LEU A 153 18.76 -25.75 3.50
CA LEU A 153 19.22 -24.57 4.23
C LEU A 153 20.71 -24.28 3.92
N ASP A 154 20.99 -23.14 3.33
CA ASP A 154 22.34 -22.67 2.96
C ASP A 154 22.72 -21.35 3.66
N ASP A 155 21.73 -20.55 4.08
CA ASP A 155 21.94 -19.32 4.83
C ASP A 155 22.10 -19.55 6.35
N LEU A 156 23.31 -19.27 6.84
CA LEU A 156 23.64 -19.35 8.26
C LEU A 156 22.86 -18.34 9.10
N ASP A 157 22.62 -17.11 8.62
CA ASP A 157 21.91 -16.08 9.38
C ASP A 157 20.44 -16.48 9.59
N GLY A 158 19.77 -16.86 8.51
CA GLY A 158 18.41 -17.37 8.50
C GLY A 158 18.25 -18.55 9.44
N GLY A 159 19.18 -19.51 9.39
CA GLY A 159 19.17 -20.66 10.28
C GLY A 159 19.35 -20.30 11.77
N LEU A 160 20.32 -19.43 12.11
CA LEU A 160 20.56 -19.01 13.49
C LEU A 160 19.36 -18.26 14.09
N ARG A 161 18.61 -17.51 13.26
CA ARG A 161 17.38 -16.83 13.70
C ARG A 161 16.28 -17.81 14.12
N LEU A 162 16.32 -19.07 13.66
CA LEU A 162 15.35 -20.11 14.03
C LEU A 162 15.62 -20.74 15.40
N LEU A 163 16.83 -20.59 15.95
CA LEU A 163 17.16 -21.16 17.25
C LEU A 163 16.34 -20.49 18.36
N SER A 164 15.80 -21.26 19.30
CA SER A 164 15.28 -20.70 20.55
C SER A 164 16.41 -20.03 21.35
N SER A 165 16.06 -19.22 22.35
CA SER A 165 17.06 -18.54 23.18
C SER A 165 17.99 -19.54 23.89
N ASP A 166 17.47 -20.69 24.31
CA ASP A 166 18.25 -21.74 24.97
C ASP A 166 19.16 -22.49 23.99
N GLU A 167 18.65 -22.91 22.83
CA GLU A 167 19.47 -23.56 21.80
C GLU A 167 20.55 -22.62 21.27
N MET A 168 20.27 -21.32 21.12
CA MET A 168 21.26 -20.32 20.72
C MET A 168 22.39 -20.20 21.74
N ARG A 169 22.05 -20.24 23.04
CA ARG A 169 23.04 -20.21 24.12
C ARG A 169 23.92 -21.47 24.08
N ASP A 170 23.32 -22.63 23.89
CA ASP A 170 24.07 -23.90 23.86
C ASP A 170 24.91 -24.05 22.58
N PHE A 171 24.41 -23.56 21.45
CA PHE A 171 25.16 -23.43 20.22
C PHE A 171 26.37 -22.49 20.40
N SER A 172 26.15 -21.32 20.99
CA SER A 172 27.24 -20.35 21.25
C SER A 172 28.31 -20.89 22.21
N LYS A 173 27.91 -21.70 23.21
CA LYS A 173 28.84 -22.38 24.12
C LYS A 173 29.72 -23.38 23.38
N ARG A 174 29.13 -24.20 22.50
CA ARG A 174 29.84 -25.23 21.72
C ARG A 174 30.92 -24.64 20.81
N PHE A 175 30.70 -23.45 20.28
CA PHE A 175 31.66 -22.76 19.40
C PHE A 175 32.49 -21.69 20.13
N HIS A 176 32.43 -21.62 21.46
CA HIS A 176 33.19 -20.69 22.31
C HIS A 176 32.94 -19.19 22.03
N CYS A 177 31.73 -18.80 21.63
CA CYS A 177 31.37 -17.43 21.20
C CYS A 177 30.52 -16.65 22.23
N GLN A 178 30.43 -17.17 23.45
CA GLN A 178 29.51 -16.63 24.45
C GLN A 178 30.00 -15.26 24.94
N SER A 179 29.19 -14.21 24.75
CA SER A 179 29.47 -12.90 25.34
C SER A 179 29.30 -12.95 26.85
N LYS A 180 30.28 -12.44 27.60
CA LYS A 180 30.20 -12.27 29.06
C LYS A 180 29.29 -11.11 29.48
N THR A 181 28.93 -10.20 28.56
CA THR A 181 28.30 -8.90 28.86
C THR A 181 26.93 -8.68 28.21
N SER A 182 26.53 -9.44 27.18
CA SER A 182 25.22 -9.27 26.51
C SER A 182 24.48 -10.59 26.30
N LYS A 183 23.20 -10.64 26.73
CA LYS A 183 22.28 -11.78 26.57
C LYS A 183 21.45 -11.72 25.27
N SER A 184 21.69 -10.74 24.39
CA SER A 184 20.86 -10.54 23.21
C SER A 184 21.16 -11.55 22.10
N LYS A 185 20.11 -12.20 21.59
CA LYS A 185 20.19 -13.13 20.44
C LYS A 185 20.83 -12.49 19.21
N LYS A 186 20.64 -11.18 18.98
CA LYS A 186 21.27 -10.45 17.87
C LYS A 186 22.80 -10.40 18.02
N THR A 187 23.29 -10.09 19.21
CA THR A 187 24.73 -10.03 19.50
C THR A 187 25.37 -11.42 19.38
N SER A 188 24.69 -12.48 19.80
CA SER A 188 25.17 -13.85 19.61
C SER A 188 25.27 -14.24 18.13
N ILE A 189 24.31 -13.80 17.29
CA ILE A 189 24.36 -14.02 15.84
C ILE A 189 25.55 -13.26 15.23
N GLU A 190 25.76 -12.00 15.61
CA GLU A 190 26.89 -11.19 15.13
C GLU A 190 28.23 -11.78 15.54
N ASN A 191 28.39 -12.27 16.76
CA ASN A 191 29.61 -12.94 17.23
C ASN A 191 29.90 -14.22 16.45
N LEU A 192 28.86 -15.02 16.14
CA LEU A 192 29.02 -16.22 15.32
C LEU A 192 29.41 -15.88 13.88
N LYS A 193 28.86 -14.79 13.31
CA LYS A 193 29.28 -14.27 12.00
C LYS A 193 30.68 -13.67 12.00
N SER A 194 31.11 -13.07 13.11
CA SER A 194 32.48 -12.53 13.17
C SER A 194 33.52 -13.65 13.16
N LEU A 195 33.19 -14.85 13.68
CA LEU A 195 34.10 -16.01 13.65
C LEU A 195 34.32 -16.57 12.26
N THR A 196 33.32 -16.46 11.38
CA THR A 196 33.44 -16.90 9.99
C THR A 196 34.21 -15.86 9.17
N ASN A 197 34.16 -14.58 9.57
CA ASN A 197 34.92 -13.49 8.96
C ASN A 197 36.36 -13.31 9.49
N GLN A 198 36.65 -13.61 10.77
CA GLN A 198 37.96 -13.39 11.42
C GLN A 198 39.11 -14.24 10.85
N TYR A 199 38.81 -15.33 10.15
CA TYR A 199 39.82 -16.20 9.53
C TYR A 199 39.95 -15.99 8.01
N LYS A 200 39.39 -14.90 7.46
CA LYS A 200 39.67 -14.46 6.09
C LYS A 200 41.10 -13.91 6.01
N SER A 201 42.02 -14.79 5.59
CA SER A 201 43.35 -14.51 5.02
C SER A 201 44.57 -14.49 5.96
N VAL A 202 45.48 -15.46 5.74
CA VAL A 202 46.94 -15.21 5.65
C VAL A 202 47.57 -16.04 4.52
N PHE A 203 46.98 -17.16 4.09
CA PHE A 203 47.41 -17.88 2.88
C PHE A 203 46.20 -18.20 1.99
N GLY A 204 46.27 -17.83 0.72
CA GLY A 204 45.19 -18.03 -0.26
C GLY A 204 44.90 -19.51 -0.49
N SER A 205 43.94 -20.07 0.27
CA SER A 205 43.26 -21.33 -0.01
C SER A 205 42.06 -21.55 0.95
N SER A 206 40.86 -21.68 0.38
CA SER A 206 39.69 -22.52 0.77
C SER A 206 39.31 -22.83 2.24
N THR A 207 39.68 -22.03 3.23
CA THR A 207 39.39 -22.33 4.66
C THR A 207 38.11 -21.73 5.22
N THR A 208 37.53 -20.68 4.60
CA THR A 208 36.26 -20.05 5.03
C THR A 208 35.04 -20.94 4.78
N THR A 209 34.98 -21.62 3.63
CA THR A 209 33.88 -22.52 3.26
C THR A 209 33.74 -23.71 4.21
N ASN A 210 34.83 -24.16 4.83
CA ASN A 210 34.82 -25.29 5.75
C ASN A 210 34.14 -25.00 7.10
N ARG A 211 34.27 -23.78 7.64
CA ARG A 211 33.65 -23.43 8.93
C ARG A 211 32.19 -23.05 8.81
N ASP A 212 31.81 -22.32 7.76
CA ASP A 212 30.40 -22.06 7.47
C ASP A 212 29.64 -23.37 7.23
N HIS A 213 30.22 -24.29 6.47
CA HIS A 213 29.63 -25.62 6.25
C HIS A 213 29.54 -26.44 7.54
N LEU A 214 30.53 -26.37 8.44
CA LEU A 214 30.49 -27.05 9.74
C LEU A 214 29.40 -26.48 10.65
N LEU A 215 29.30 -25.14 10.73
CA LEU A 215 28.27 -24.44 11.50
C LEU A 215 26.88 -24.77 10.96
N LEU A 216 26.71 -24.72 9.64
CA LEU A 216 25.47 -25.09 8.96
C LEU A 216 25.11 -26.56 9.20
N LYS A 217 26.07 -27.49 9.12
CA LYS A 217 25.81 -28.91 9.38
C LYS A 217 25.32 -29.15 10.82
N GLU A 218 25.96 -28.52 11.80
CA GLU A 218 25.54 -28.64 13.20
C GLU A 218 24.21 -27.92 13.46
N LEU A 219 23.98 -26.79 12.79
CA LEU A 219 22.74 -26.04 12.85
C LEU A 219 21.57 -26.86 12.28
N LYS A 220 21.74 -27.50 11.12
CA LYS A 220 20.78 -28.43 10.52
C LYS A 220 20.46 -29.58 11.48
N ARG A 221 21.48 -30.13 12.18
CA ARG A 221 21.31 -31.20 13.18
C ARG A 221 20.44 -30.77 14.37
N ILE A 222 20.58 -29.53 14.83
CA ILE A 222 19.79 -29.00 15.96
C ILE A 222 18.37 -28.64 15.52
N LEU A 223 18.23 -27.98 14.37
CA LEU A 223 16.94 -27.54 13.84
C LEU A 223 16.06 -28.70 13.37
N ASN A 224 16.68 -29.77 12.87
CA ASN A 224 16.05 -31.00 12.40
C ASN A 224 14.88 -30.71 11.43
N ASN A 225 13.61 -30.83 11.86
CA ASN A 225 12.45 -30.69 11.00
C ASN A 225 12.04 -29.22 10.78
N CYS A 226 12.66 -28.56 9.82
CA CYS A 226 12.27 -27.23 9.33
C CYS A 226 11.88 -27.26 7.86
N TYR A 227 10.94 -26.39 7.51
CA TYR A 227 10.39 -26.29 6.16
C TYR A 227 10.34 -24.83 5.72
N LYS A 228 10.49 -24.59 4.41
CA LYS A 228 10.35 -23.28 3.78
C LYS A 228 9.71 -23.47 2.41
N ILE A 229 8.86 -22.56 1.96
CA ILE A 229 8.45 -22.53 0.55
C ILE A 229 9.58 -21.92 -0.27
N SER A 230 9.96 -22.54 -1.38
CA SER A 230 11.02 -21.99 -2.23
C SER A 230 10.59 -20.65 -2.84
N GLU A 231 11.57 -19.79 -3.15
CA GLU A 231 11.27 -18.51 -3.79
C GLU A 231 10.63 -18.71 -5.18
N ASP A 232 10.96 -19.80 -5.89
CA ASP A 232 10.36 -20.13 -7.18
C ASP A 232 8.86 -20.42 -7.07
N ILE A 233 8.45 -21.23 -6.08
CA ILE A 233 7.04 -21.56 -5.83
C ILE A 233 6.29 -20.32 -5.33
N ARG A 234 6.93 -19.50 -4.51
CA ARG A 234 6.37 -18.22 -4.09
C ARG A 234 6.17 -17.29 -5.28
N GLY A 235 7.14 -17.20 -6.18
CA GLY A 235 7.05 -16.43 -7.41
C GLY A 235 5.94 -16.94 -8.33
N LEU A 236 5.78 -18.26 -8.46
CA LEU A 236 4.67 -18.86 -9.21
C LEU A 236 3.32 -18.46 -8.62
N PHE A 237 3.17 -18.54 -7.30
CA PHE A 237 1.94 -18.11 -6.63
C PHE A 237 1.71 -16.60 -6.76
N PHE A 238 2.77 -15.80 -6.68
CA PHE A 238 2.68 -14.36 -6.92
C PHE A 238 2.13 -14.08 -8.33
N ARG A 239 2.67 -14.74 -9.36
CA ARG A 239 2.16 -14.66 -10.74
C ARG A 239 0.71 -15.10 -10.84
N MET A 240 0.35 -16.20 -10.18
CA MET A 240 -1.03 -16.69 -10.10
C MET A 240 -1.98 -15.61 -9.56
N MET A 241 -1.62 -14.98 -8.44
CA MET A 241 -2.41 -13.91 -7.82
C MET A 241 -2.38 -12.63 -8.66
N LEU A 242 -1.27 -12.32 -9.31
CA LEU A 242 -1.12 -11.14 -10.16
C LEU A 242 -2.00 -11.25 -11.41
N THR A 243 -2.13 -12.44 -11.98
CA THR A 243 -3.02 -12.69 -13.11
C THR A 243 -4.49 -12.59 -12.70
N TYR A 244 -4.85 -13.07 -11.50
CA TYR A 244 -6.25 -13.13 -11.08
C TYR A 244 -6.75 -11.86 -10.37
N HIS A 245 -5.88 -11.17 -9.62
CA HIS A 245 -6.17 -9.94 -8.87
C HIS A 245 -5.09 -8.87 -9.11
N PRO A 246 -4.87 -8.42 -10.35
CA PRO A 246 -3.78 -7.51 -10.69
C PRO A 246 -3.86 -6.17 -9.96
N VAL A 247 -5.08 -5.64 -9.73
CA VAL A 247 -5.25 -4.32 -9.11
C VAL A 247 -5.05 -4.43 -7.60
N ALA A 248 -5.76 -5.37 -6.97
CA ALA A 248 -5.75 -5.49 -5.52
C ALA A 248 -4.44 -6.03 -4.98
N LEU A 249 -3.70 -6.84 -5.75
CA LEU A 249 -2.38 -7.28 -5.36
C LEU A 249 -1.41 -6.09 -5.26
N LEU A 250 -1.44 -5.18 -6.23
CA LEU A 250 -0.53 -4.04 -6.32
C LEU A 250 -0.89 -2.88 -5.39
N ALA A 251 -2.13 -2.83 -4.89
CA ALA A 251 -2.60 -1.79 -3.96
C ALA A 251 -2.20 -2.02 -2.49
N MET A 252 -1.47 -3.09 -2.19
CA MET A 252 -1.20 -3.52 -0.82
C MET A 252 0.25 -3.23 -0.41
N ASP A 253 0.44 -2.76 0.83
CA ASP A 253 1.74 -2.28 1.32
C ASP A 253 2.77 -3.39 1.62
N ASP A 254 2.34 -4.61 1.93
CA ASP A 254 3.22 -5.75 2.31
C ASP A 254 3.03 -6.95 1.37
N LEU A 255 3.58 -6.84 0.17
CA LEU A 255 3.59 -7.87 -0.88
C LEU A 255 4.04 -9.26 -0.40
N ASP A 256 4.77 -9.33 0.72
CA ASP A 256 5.16 -10.60 1.30
C ASP A 256 4.02 -11.40 1.96
N GLN A 257 2.88 -10.78 2.26
CA GLN A 257 1.71 -11.42 2.88
C GLN A 257 0.45 -11.33 2.01
N ASN A 258 0.55 -10.81 0.79
CA ASN A 258 -0.63 -10.35 0.06
C ASN A 258 -1.63 -11.44 -0.36
N GLY A 259 -1.18 -12.65 -0.69
CA GLY A 259 -2.11 -13.75 -0.98
C GLY A 259 -3.02 -14.07 0.21
N PHE A 260 -2.50 -13.96 1.44
CA PHE A 260 -3.31 -14.09 2.65
C PHE A 260 -4.31 -12.94 2.79
N THR A 261 -3.85 -11.70 2.61
CA THR A 261 -4.73 -10.52 2.75
C THR A 261 -5.88 -10.56 1.74
N LEU A 262 -5.63 -10.97 0.49
CA LEU A 262 -6.65 -11.10 -0.53
C LEU A 262 -7.65 -12.21 -0.19
N LEU A 263 -7.19 -13.42 0.15
CA LEU A 263 -8.07 -14.52 0.55
C LEU A 263 -8.91 -14.17 1.80
N TYR A 264 -8.33 -13.43 2.75
CA TYR A 264 -9.05 -12.95 3.91
C TYR A 264 -10.09 -11.88 3.55
N LYS A 265 -9.78 -10.94 2.65
CA LYS A 265 -10.78 -10.00 2.11
C LYS A 265 -11.92 -10.73 1.39
N THR A 266 -11.62 -11.78 0.61
CA THR A 266 -12.64 -12.65 0.00
C THR A 266 -13.57 -13.25 1.06
N LEU A 267 -13.04 -13.71 2.18
CA LEU A 267 -13.84 -14.23 3.30
C LEU A 267 -14.80 -13.17 3.86
N GLN A 268 -14.31 -11.95 4.05
CA GLN A 268 -15.12 -10.84 4.57
C GLN A 268 -16.27 -10.49 3.61
N ILE A 269 -16.03 -10.54 2.30
CA ILE A 269 -17.07 -10.33 1.28
C ILE A 269 -18.15 -11.40 1.38
N ILE A 270 -17.77 -12.67 1.47
CA ILE A 270 -18.71 -13.80 1.52
C ILE A 270 -19.52 -13.81 2.81
N ARG A 271 -18.91 -13.38 3.92
CA ARG A 271 -19.60 -13.16 5.20
C ARG A 271 -20.50 -11.92 5.21
N GLY A 272 -20.55 -11.16 4.11
CA GLY A 272 -21.34 -9.93 3.99
C GLY A 272 -20.80 -8.75 4.81
N GLN A 273 -19.58 -8.85 5.33
CA GLN A 273 -18.92 -7.77 6.08
C GLN A 273 -18.41 -6.66 5.15
N ILE A 274 -18.08 -7.01 3.91
CA ILE A 274 -17.72 -6.08 2.85
C ILE A 274 -18.68 -6.26 1.69
N ARG A 275 -19.22 -5.16 1.17
CA ARG A 275 -19.95 -5.14 -0.09
C ARG A 275 -19.13 -4.38 -1.11
N LEU A 276 -18.93 -5.02 -2.26
CA LEU A 276 -18.24 -4.41 -3.40
C LEU A 276 -19.27 -3.80 -4.35
N PRO A 277 -18.89 -2.77 -5.13
CA PRO A 277 -19.81 -2.10 -6.04
C PRO A 277 -20.06 -2.89 -7.33
N TRP A 278 -19.39 -4.02 -7.52
CA TRP A 278 -19.45 -4.84 -8.73
C TRP A 278 -19.88 -6.27 -8.43
N ASN A 279 -20.45 -6.93 -9.43
CA ASN A 279 -20.67 -8.37 -9.44
C ASN A 279 -19.52 -9.10 -10.16
N GLU A 280 -19.23 -10.34 -9.76
CA GLU A 280 -18.17 -11.17 -10.39
C GLU A 280 -18.40 -11.36 -11.90
N GLU A 281 -19.65 -11.39 -12.34
CA GLU A 281 -20.03 -11.56 -13.76
C GLU A 281 -19.66 -10.36 -14.65
N GLN A 282 -19.39 -9.19 -14.07
CA GLN A 282 -19.04 -7.97 -14.80
C GLN A 282 -17.54 -7.87 -15.08
N ILE A 283 -16.72 -8.75 -14.50
CA ILE A 283 -15.26 -8.69 -14.63
C ILE A 283 -14.83 -9.15 -16.02
N SER A 284 -14.07 -8.30 -16.71
CA SER A 284 -13.43 -8.66 -17.97
C SER A 284 -12.22 -9.56 -17.71
N HIS A 285 -12.25 -10.76 -18.31
CA HIS A 285 -11.10 -11.67 -18.35
C HIS A 285 -10.38 -11.63 -19.71
N GLU A 286 -10.87 -10.91 -20.71
CA GLU A 286 -10.32 -10.98 -22.06
C GLU A 286 -9.05 -10.16 -22.25
N HIS A 287 -8.93 -9.03 -21.55
CA HIS A 287 -7.89 -8.02 -21.80
C HIS A 287 -6.94 -7.84 -20.62
N LEU A 288 -6.36 -8.95 -20.15
CA LEU A 288 -5.23 -8.87 -19.23
C LEU A 288 -4.05 -8.13 -19.89
N PRO A 289 -3.25 -7.40 -19.12
CA PRO A 289 -2.09 -6.69 -19.62
C PRO A 289 -0.96 -7.62 -20.11
N PHE A 290 -1.02 -8.92 -19.79
CA PHE A 290 -0.01 -9.91 -20.15
C PHE A 290 -0.58 -10.94 -21.11
N LYS A 291 0.18 -11.28 -22.16
CA LYS A 291 -0.19 -12.27 -23.18
C LYS A 291 0.72 -13.49 -23.22
N THR A 292 1.94 -13.38 -22.67
CA THR A 292 2.92 -14.48 -22.64
C THR A 292 3.53 -14.65 -21.24
N PRO A 293 4.10 -15.84 -20.92
CA PRO A 293 4.78 -16.06 -19.65
C PRO A 293 5.94 -15.09 -19.43
N GLU A 294 6.68 -14.76 -20.50
CA GLU A 294 7.83 -13.86 -20.43
C GLU A 294 7.41 -12.44 -20.03
N GLN A 295 6.30 -11.94 -20.59
CA GLN A 295 5.76 -10.62 -20.21
C GLN A 295 5.39 -10.57 -18.73
N LEU A 296 4.72 -11.62 -18.23
CA LEU A 296 4.33 -11.71 -16.82
C LEU A 296 5.55 -11.80 -15.91
N GLN A 297 6.58 -12.57 -16.28
CA GLN A 297 7.82 -12.70 -15.53
C GLN A 297 8.64 -11.40 -15.50
N VAL A 298 8.76 -10.70 -16.63
CA VAL A 298 9.47 -9.41 -16.70
C VAL A 298 8.75 -8.35 -15.86
N TYR A 299 7.42 -8.35 -15.86
CA TYR A 299 6.64 -7.46 -15.00
C TYR A 299 6.84 -7.80 -13.52
N GLN A 300 6.76 -9.08 -13.14
CA GLN A 300 7.03 -9.50 -11.77
C GLN A 300 8.43 -9.04 -11.33
N ALA A 301 9.46 -9.24 -12.14
CA ALA A 301 10.81 -8.82 -11.78
C ALA A 301 10.91 -7.31 -11.53
N ALA A 302 10.13 -6.49 -12.25
CA ALA A 302 10.05 -5.05 -11.99
C ALA A 302 9.36 -4.74 -10.64
N ILE A 303 8.31 -5.48 -10.29
CA ILE A 303 7.63 -5.36 -8.98
C ILE A 303 8.55 -5.80 -7.84
N ASP A 304 9.31 -6.88 -8.00
CA ASP A 304 10.27 -7.35 -6.99
C ASP A 304 11.33 -6.27 -6.70
N LEU A 305 11.81 -5.57 -7.74
CA LEU A 305 12.74 -4.44 -7.60
C LEU A 305 12.09 -3.22 -6.93
N GLU A 306 10.80 -2.97 -7.19
CA GLU A 306 10.06 -1.93 -6.48
C GLU A 306 9.89 -2.24 -5.00
N MET A 307 9.65 -3.52 -4.65
CA MET A 307 9.63 -3.97 -3.26
C MET A 307 10.97 -3.76 -2.58
N GLU A 308 12.09 -4.12 -3.25
CA GLU A 308 13.43 -3.87 -2.74
C GLU A 308 13.65 -2.37 -2.48
N TYR A 309 13.31 -1.51 -3.44
CA TYR A 309 13.36 -0.06 -3.28
C TYR A 309 12.55 0.42 -2.06
N ASN A 310 11.30 -0.02 -1.93
CA ASN A 310 10.42 0.38 -0.84
C ASN A 310 10.96 -0.07 0.53
N GLN A 311 11.55 -1.26 0.62
CA GLN A 311 12.20 -1.74 1.86
C GLN A 311 13.41 -0.88 2.25
N LEU A 312 14.23 -0.49 1.27
CA LEU A 312 15.37 0.40 1.50
C LEU A 312 14.93 1.80 1.93
N GLU A 313 13.87 2.34 1.32
CA GLU A 313 13.27 3.64 1.67
C GLU A 313 12.68 3.62 3.09
N GLN A 314 11.92 2.58 3.45
CA GLN A 314 11.38 2.40 4.80
C GLN A 314 12.50 2.27 5.85
N ALA A 315 13.60 1.61 5.50
CA ALA A 315 14.79 1.51 6.36
C ALA A 315 15.59 2.82 6.46
N LYS A 316 15.22 3.86 5.69
CA LYS A 316 15.89 5.17 5.61
C LYS A 316 17.39 5.06 5.31
N LYS A 317 17.79 4.08 4.49
CA LYS A 317 19.18 3.85 4.10
C LYS A 317 19.50 4.57 2.79
N THR A 318 19.75 5.87 2.88
CA THR A 318 20.00 6.72 1.69
C THR A 318 21.17 6.22 0.84
N ASP A 319 22.27 5.77 1.46
CA ASP A 319 23.46 5.33 0.70
C ASP A 319 23.17 4.08 -0.14
N ASN A 320 22.47 3.08 0.43
CA ASN A 320 22.03 1.89 -0.31
C ASN A 320 21.09 2.24 -1.47
N LEU A 321 20.25 3.26 -1.32
CA LEU A 321 19.37 3.71 -2.41
C LEU A 321 20.14 4.43 -3.52
N VAL A 322 21.24 5.09 -3.19
CA VAL A 322 22.15 5.67 -4.19
C VAL A 322 22.89 4.57 -4.96
N GLU A 323 23.38 3.53 -4.27
CA GLU A 323 23.97 2.35 -4.92
C GLU A 323 22.94 1.65 -5.84
N PHE A 324 21.69 1.54 -5.39
CA PHE A 324 20.58 1.01 -6.19
C PHE A 324 20.37 1.84 -7.46
N TYR A 325 20.38 3.17 -7.36
CA TYR A 325 20.29 4.06 -8.53
C TYR A 325 21.46 3.83 -9.50
N GLU A 326 22.71 3.84 -9.01
CA GLU A 326 23.90 3.67 -9.84
C GLU A 326 23.89 2.34 -10.58
N LYS A 327 23.38 1.28 -9.95
CA LYS A 327 23.27 -0.06 -10.54
C LYS A 327 22.28 -0.15 -11.70
N TYR A 328 21.13 0.52 -11.61
CA TYR A 328 19.99 0.27 -12.50
C TYR A 328 19.68 1.40 -13.49
N ASN A 329 20.09 2.64 -13.20
CA ASN A 329 19.66 3.83 -13.94
C ASN A 329 19.89 3.74 -15.45
N GLU A 330 21.13 3.46 -15.89
CA GLU A 330 21.47 3.43 -17.32
C GLU A 330 20.72 2.32 -18.07
N GLN A 331 20.71 1.12 -17.50
CA GLN A 331 20.02 -0.03 -18.09
C GLN A 331 18.52 0.23 -18.24
N TRP A 332 17.87 0.76 -17.20
CA TRP A 332 16.43 1.03 -17.23
C TRP A 332 16.07 2.15 -18.19
N ARG A 333 16.88 3.22 -18.27
CA ARG A 333 16.67 4.29 -19.26
C ARG A 333 16.75 3.74 -20.68
N ALA A 334 17.73 2.87 -20.98
CA ALA A 334 17.83 2.21 -22.28
C ALA A 334 16.64 1.29 -22.59
N MET A 335 16.13 0.55 -21.61
CA MET A 335 14.92 -0.27 -21.75
C MET A 335 13.68 0.58 -22.03
N ILE A 336 13.48 1.65 -21.25
CA ILE A 336 12.35 2.58 -21.43
C ILE A 336 12.40 3.24 -22.80
N ASP A 337 13.59 3.67 -23.25
CA ASP A 337 13.78 4.36 -24.53
C ASP A 337 13.58 3.44 -25.74
N SER A 338 13.68 2.13 -25.58
CA SER A 338 13.55 1.15 -26.65
C SER A 338 12.17 0.47 -26.72
N SER A 339 11.23 0.81 -25.85
CA SER A 339 9.96 0.11 -25.69
C SER A 339 8.81 0.76 -26.49
N PRO A 340 8.37 0.17 -27.63
CA PRO A 340 7.21 0.68 -28.38
C PRO A 340 5.87 0.18 -27.83
N VAL A 341 5.89 -0.79 -26.91
CA VAL A 341 4.71 -1.53 -26.46
C VAL A 341 3.79 -0.65 -25.62
N ASP A 342 4.38 0.16 -24.73
CA ASP A 342 3.63 0.98 -23.77
C ASP A 342 2.86 2.14 -24.42
N GLU A 343 3.34 2.61 -25.58
CA GLU A 343 2.68 3.65 -26.35
C GLU A 343 1.34 3.16 -26.91
N GLN A 344 1.26 1.88 -27.25
CA GLN A 344 0.06 1.23 -27.80
C GLN A 344 -0.97 0.90 -26.71
N LEU A 345 -0.57 0.88 -25.44
CA LEU A 345 -1.46 0.60 -24.32
C LEU A 345 -2.28 1.84 -23.93
N PRO A 346 -3.59 1.67 -23.61
CA PRO A 346 -4.38 2.70 -22.98
C PRO A 346 -3.72 3.19 -21.69
N GLY A 347 -3.85 4.49 -21.38
CA GLY A 347 -3.16 5.11 -20.24
C GLY A 347 -3.43 4.43 -18.90
N TYR A 348 -4.64 3.90 -18.71
CA TYR A 348 -5.03 3.17 -17.50
C TYR A 348 -4.38 1.78 -17.36
N PHE A 349 -3.95 1.17 -18.47
CA PHE A 349 -3.24 -0.11 -18.50
C PHE A 349 -1.72 0.00 -18.39
N ARG A 350 -1.12 1.15 -18.72
CA ARG A 350 0.33 1.33 -18.66
C ARG A 350 0.94 1.03 -17.30
N ARG A 351 0.17 1.17 -16.21
CA ARG A 351 0.61 0.80 -14.85
C ARG A 351 1.02 -0.68 -14.71
N PHE A 352 0.57 -1.53 -15.62
CA PHE A 352 0.89 -2.95 -15.70
C PHE A 352 2.05 -3.24 -16.67
N SER A 353 2.81 -2.22 -17.09
CA SER A 353 4.05 -2.43 -17.82
C SER A 353 5.27 -2.38 -16.90
N PRO A 354 6.34 -3.14 -17.22
CA PRO A 354 7.58 -3.10 -16.45
C PRO A 354 8.25 -1.72 -16.53
N ASP A 355 8.15 -1.03 -17.67
CA ASP A 355 8.76 0.29 -17.89
C ASP A 355 8.06 1.38 -17.09
N TYR A 356 6.75 1.28 -16.89
CA TYR A 356 6.02 2.18 -15.98
C TYR A 356 6.53 2.04 -14.53
N VAL A 357 6.74 0.80 -14.07
CA VAL A 357 7.28 0.53 -12.73
C VAL A 357 8.69 1.10 -12.61
N ARG A 358 9.58 0.82 -13.58
CA ARG A 358 10.94 1.39 -13.62
C ARG A 358 10.93 2.91 -13.59
N ALA A 359 10.11 3.54 -14.43
CA ALA A 359 9.97 4.99 -14.47
C ALA A 359 9.47 5.56 -13.13
N ARG A 360 8.54 4.87 -12.45
CA ARG A 360 8.04 5.27 -11.13
C ARG A 360 9.12 5.19 -10.04
N ILE A 361 9.95 4.15 -10.06
CA ILE A 361 11.11 4.03 -9.17
C ILE A 361 12.11 5.15 -9.47
N LEU A 362 12.49 5.36 -10.74
CA LEU A 362 13.39 6.45 -11.15
C LEU A 362 12.88 7.82 -10.70
N SER A 363 11.57 8.08 -10.85
CA SER A 363 10.94 9.31 -10.35
C SER A 363 11.15 9.48 -8.84
N SER A 364 11.04 8.41 -8.06
CA SER A 364 11.22 8.45 -6.60
C SER A 364 12.70 8.57 -6.21
N LEU A 365 13.62 7.98 -7.00
CA LEU A 365 15.07 8.13 -6.84
C LEU A 365 15.55 9.58 -7.04
N THR A 366 14.81 10.42 -7.77
CA THR A 366 15.13 11.86 -7.85
C THR A 366 15.18 12.51 -6.46
N GLU A 367 14.29 12.13 -5.53
CA GLU A 367 14.27 12.67 -4.16
C GLU A 367 15.41 12.08 -3.31
N VAL A 368 15.77 10.81 -3.54
CA VAL A 368 16.93 10.15 -2.91
C VAL A 368 18.21 10.90 -3.25
N LEU A 369 18.47 11.15 -4.54
CA LEU A 369 19.67 11.84 -5.01
C LEU A 369 19.81 13.22 -4.36
N GLN A 370 18.71 13.91 -4.15
CA GLN A 370 18.69 15.23 -3.52
C GLN A 370 18.96 15.16 -2.01
N ARG A 371 18.41 14.17 -1.30
CA ARG A 371 18.79 13.92 0.10
C ARG A 371 20.28 13.60 0.23
N ALA A 372 20.83 12.87 -0.75
CA ALA A 372 22.26 12.59 -0.87
C ALA A 372 23.09 13.77 -1.41
N ARG A 373 22.48 14.94 -1.66
CA ARG A 373 23.11 16.15 -2.20
C ARG A 373 23.79 15.97 -3.56
N ARG A 374 23.35 15.00 -4.36
CA ARG A 374 23.80 14.73 -5.72
C ARG A 374 22.91 15.47 -6.73
N TYR A 375 22.98 16.80 -6.71
CA TYR A 375 22.03 17.66 -7.42
C TYR A 375 22.19 17.58 -8.94
N GLU A 376 23.39 17.39 -9.46
CA GLU A 376 23.67 17.26 -10.90
C GLU A 376 22.98 16.02 -11.47
N GLN A 377 23.16 14.86 -10.80
CA GLN A 377 22.49 13.62 -11.18
C GLN A 377 20.97 13.72 -11.05
N ALA A 378 20.48 14.42 -10.01
CA ALA A 378 19.05 14.66 -9.84
C ALA A 378 18.47 15.51 -10.99
N ILE A 379 19.17 16.57 -11.41
CA ILE A 379 18.74 17.41 -12.55
C ILE A 379 18.68 16.58 -13.82
N GLU A 380 19.73 15.81 -14.13
CA GLU A 380 19.78 14.96 -15.33
C GLU A 380 18.61 13.97 -15.35
N LEU A 381 18.37 13.29 -14.23
CA LEU A 381 17.28 12.32 -14.13
C LEU A 381 15.90 12.98 -14.24
N ILE A 382 15.70 14.14 -13.60
CA ILE A 382 14.45 14.89 -13.70
C ILE A 382 14.20 15.33 -15.15
N GLN A 383 15.21 15.88 -15.83
CA GLN A 383 15.09 16.29 -17.24
C GLN A 383 14.79 15.09 -18.15
N TYR A 384 15.44 13.95 -17.94
CA TYR A 384 15.14 12.72 -18.65
C TYR A 384 13.66 12.31 -18.49
N LEU A 385 13.15 12.28 -17.26
CA LEU A 385 11.76 11.92 -16.98
C LEU A 385 10.76 12.94 -17.55
N LEU A 386 11.08 14.23 -17.51
CA LEU A 386 10.24 15.29 -18.10
C LEU A 386 10.16 15.16 -19.62
N ASN A 387 11.22 14.72 -20.29
CA ASN A 387 11.21 14.44 -21.73
C ASN A 387 10.39 13.21 -22.13
N ARG A 388 9.93 12.41 -21.15
CA ARG A 388 9.09 11.21 -21.38
C ARG A 388 7.69 11.44 -20.80
N THR A 389 6.79 11.95 -21.63
CA THR A 389 5.41 12.31 -21.23
C THR A 389 4.47 11.10 -21.03
N MET A 390 4.91 9.91 -21.42
CA MET A 390 4.13 8.67 -21.31
C MET A 390 3.93 8.22 -19.85
N TYR A 391 4.96 8.37 -19.02
CA TYR A 391 5.03 7.80 -17.67
C TYR A 391 4.83 8.87 -16.59
N ASN A 392 4.30 8.46 -15.43
CA ASN A 392 4.18 9.30 -14.22
C ASN A 392 3.57 10.70 -14.45
N ARG A 393 2.59 10.82 -15.36
CA ARG A 393 1.95 12.10 -15.72
C ARG A 393 1.50 12.91 -14.49
N HIS A 394 0.91 12.22 -13.51
CA HIS A 394 0.47 12.82 -12.26
C HIS A 394 1.58 13.42 -11.38
N ARG A 395 2.86 13.12 -11.64
CA ARG A 395 4.03 13.66 -10.91
C ARG A 395 4.77 14.76 -11.66
N ARG A 396 4.37 15.11 -12.89
CA ARG A 396 5.12 16.07 -13.73
C ARG A 396 5.23 17.44 -13.07
N GLY A 397 4.16 17.95 -12.48
CA GLY A 397 4.19 19.22 -11.75
C GLY A 397 5.16 19.21 -10.55
N LYS A 398 5.22 18.09 -9.82
CA LYS A 398 6.23 17.89 -8.75
C LYS A 398 7.65 17.89 -9.30
N LEU A 399 7.90 17.19 -10.40
CA LEU A 399 9.22 17.13 -11.04
C LEU A 399 9.68 18.51 -11.51
N TRP A 400 8.81 19.27 -12.18
CA TRP A 400 9.09 20.66 -12.60
C TRP A 400 9.38 21.58 -11.41
N ASN A 401 8.52 21.54 -10.38
CA ASN A 401 8.74 22.31 -9.16
C ASN A 401 10.08 21.96 -8.50
N ARG A 402 10.45 20.68 -8.52
CA ARG A 402 11.71 20.22 -7.95
C ARG A 402 12.92 20.66 -8.78
N LEU A 403 12.85 20.57 -10.11
CA LEU A 403 13.90 21.07 -10.99
C LEU A 403 14.14 22.56 -10.78
N ALA A 404 13.07 23.37 -10.79
CA ALA A 404 13.12 24.80 -10.54
C ALA A 404 13.72 25.12 -9.17
N LEU A 405 13.34 24.37 -8.13
CA LEU A 405 13.89 24.53 -6.78
C LEU A 405 15.39 24.22 -6.71
N ILE A 406 15.85 23.17 -7.41
CA ILE A 406 17.28 22.82 -7.42
C ILE A 406 18.09 23.90 -8.14
N GLN A 407 17.62 24.34 -9.31
CA GLN A 407 18.27 25.38 -10.10
C GLN A 407 18.38 26.71 -9.33
N GLU A 408 17.31 27.11 -8.62
CA GLU A 408 17.31 28.33 -7.82
C GLU A 408 18.37 28.29 -6.69
N ASN A 409 18.46 27.17 -5.96
CA ASN A 409 19.22 27.13 -4.71
C ASN A 409 20.64 26.62 -4.83
N TYR A 410 20.94 25.78 -5.83
CA TYR A 410 22.20 25.05 -5.91
C TYR A 410 23.04 25.39 -7.14
N ILE A 411 22.43 25.87 -8.23
CA ILE A 411 23.19 26.30 -9.41
C ILE A 411 23.68 27.74 -9.21
N LYS A 412 25.00 27.87 -9.02
CA LYS A 412 25.63 29.17 -8.71
C LYS A 412 25.67 30.13 -9.90
N ILE A 413 25.74 29.62 -11.12
CA ILE A 413 25.93 30.41 -12.34
C ILE A 413 24.65 30.32 -13.18
N HIS A 414 24.00 31.46 -13.42
CA HIS A 414 22.72 31.56 -14.16
C HIS A 414 21.54 30.75 -13.58
N GLY A 415 21.62 30.25 -12.34
CA GLY A 415 20.58 29.40 -11.74
C GLY A 415 19.19 30.05 -11.68
N HIS A 416 19.10 31.35 -11.40
CA HIS A 416 17.82 32.05 -11.40
C HIS A 416 17.19 32.16 -12.81
N GLN A 417 17.99 32.46 -13.84
CA GLN A 417 17.48 32.52 -15.21
C GLN A 417 17.06 31.13 -15.68
N GLN A 418 17.87 30.10 -15.42
CA GLN A 418 17.52 28.70 -15.71
C GLN A 418 16.24 28.25 -14.99
N CYS A 419 16.05 28.71 -13.74
CA CYS A 419 14.83 28.46 -12.98
C CYS A 419 13.61 29.09 -13.65
N LEU A 420 13.71 30.35 -14.10
CA LEU A 420 12.63 30.99 -14.86
C LEU A 420 12.37 30.25 -16.17
N ASP A 421 13.40 29.97 -16.98
CA ASP A 421 13.25 29.23 -18.24
C ASP A 421 12.58 27.86 -18.01
N THR A 422 12.91 27.19 -16.92
CA THR A 422 12.28 25.93 -16.50
C THR A 422 10.82 26.12 -16.11
N ILE A 423 10.48 27.17 -15.37
CA ILE A 423 9.08 27.51 -15.04
C ILE A 423 8.29 27.78 -16.33
N TYR A 424 8.88 28.46 -17.33
CA TYR A 424 8.22 28.69 -18.61
C TYR A 424 7.81 27.39 -19.30
N GLU A 425 8.76 26.46 -19.43
CA GLU A 425 8.50 25.18 -20.09
C GLU A 425 7.52 24.33 -19.27
N ALA A 426 7.56 24.41 -17.94
CA ALA A 426 6.61 23.75 -17.06
C ALA A 426 5.17 24.26 -17.27
N LEU A 427 4.98 25.55 -17.53
CA LEU A 427 3.64 26.13 -17.72
C LEU A 427 3.01 25.75 -19.07
N LYS A 428 3.83 25.43 -20.08
CA LYS A 428 3.36 24.88 -21.37
C LYS A 428 2.96 23.40 -21.28
N ASP A 429 3.37 22.70 -20.23
CA ASP A 429 3.14 21.27 -20.08
C ASP A 429 1.70 21.00 -19.61
N PRO A 430 0.83 20.40 -20.46
CA PRO A 430 -0.60 20.25 -20.17
C PRO A 430 -0.89 19.30 -18.99
N TYR A 431 0.12 18.54 -18.53
CA TYR A 431 -0.01 17.60 -17.42
C TYR A 431 0.35 18.21 -16.07
N VAL A 432 0.79 19.47 -16.02
CA VAL A 432 1.06 20.18 -14.77
C VAL A 432 -0.26 20.70 -14.20
N LYS A 433 -0.66 20.14 -13.04
CA LYS A 433 -1.93 20.48 -12.39
C LYS A 433 -1.90 21.87 -11.78
N LEU A 434 -3.09 22.46 -11.62
CA LEU A 434 -3.28 23.83 -11.11
C LEU A 434 -2.46 24.16 -9.85
N GLY A 435 -2.44 23.29 -8.85
CA GLY A 435 -1.67 23.51 -7.62
C GLY A 435 -0.17 23.61 -7.85
N ASP A 436 0.38 22.77 -8.74
CA ASP A 436 1.80 22.80 -9.11
C ASP A 436 2.12 24.04 -9.98
N ARG A 437 1.21 24.43 -10.88
CA ARG A 437 1.33 25.68 -11.68
C ARG A 437 1.38 26.90 -10.77
N LEU A 438 0.49 26.98 -9.78
CA LEU A 438 0.49 28.06 -8.79
C LEU A 438 1.83 28.16 -8.04
N ALA A 439 2.36 27.03 -7.55
CA ALA A 439 3.64 27.01 -6.85
C ALA A 439 4.82 27.52 -7.73
N LEU A 440 4.80 27.20 -9.03
CA LEU A 440 5.77 27.70 -10.02
C LEU A 440 5.62 29.21 -10.24
N CYS A 441 4.39 29.71 -10.44
CA CYS A 441 4.11 31.13 -10.59
C CYS A 441 4.53 31.94 -9.34
N GLU A 442 4.28 31.41 -8.14
CA GLU A 442 4.72 32.04 -6.89
C GLU A 442 6.24 32.13 -6.78
N ARG A 443 6.95 31.08 -7.20
CA ARG A 443 8.42 31.08 -7.24
C ARG A 443 8.93 32.15 -8.20
N ALA A 444 8.39 32.21 -9.41
CA ALA A 444 8.75 33.23 -10.38
C ALA A 444 8.50 34.65 -9.84
N ARG A 445 7.34 34.90 -9.22
CA ARG A 445 7.03 36.21 -8.60
C ARG A 445 8.05 36.60 -7.53
N LYS A 446 8.42 35.66 -6.66
CA LYS A 446 9.41 35.88 -5.59
C LYS A 446 10.81 36.15 -6.17
N LEU A 447 11.19 35.50 -7.26
CA LEU A 447 12.47 35.74 -7.94
C LEU A 447 12.51 37.13 -8.58
N MET A 448 11.44 37.51 -9.29
CA MET A 448 11.33 38.82 -9.96
C MET A 448 11.26 39.99 -8.98
N ALA A 449 10.72 39.78 -7.78
CA ALA A 449 10.66 40.81 -6.74
C ALA A 449 12.03 41.11 -6.09
N ARG A 450 13.11 40.39 -6.43
CA ARG A 450 14.42 40.59 -5.79
C ARG A 450 15.08 41.89 -6.29
N PRO A 451 15.62 42.73 -5.38
CA PRO A 451 16.13 44.07 -5.69
C PRO A 451 17.40 44.13 -6.58
N LYS A 452 17.89 43.00 -7.10
CA LYS A 452 19.04 42.91 -8.03
C LYS A 452 18.79 41.94 -9.19
N SER A 453 17.52 41.66 -9.48
CA SER A 453 17.16 40.77 -10.56
C SER A 453 17.62 41.34 -11.91
N LYS A 454 18.50 40.62 -12.62
CA LYS A 454 18.85 40.88 -14.04
C LYS A 454 18.11 39.93 -14.98
N GLU A 455 17.27 39.07 -14.41
CA GLU A 455 16.57 38.02 -15.10
C GLU A 455 15.41 38.59 -15.90
N THR A 456 15.20 38.04 -17.11
CA THR A 456 14.17 38.52 -18.03
C THR A 456 13.10 37.46 -18.15
N LEU A 457 11.85 37.85 -17.90
CA LEU A 457 10.68 37.03 -18.23
C LEU A 457 10.54 36.94 -19.75
N VAL A 458 10.21 35.75 -20.26
CA VAL A 458 9.83 35.63 -21.66
C VAL A 458 8.51 36.37 -21.83
N ALA A 459 8.46 37.35 -22.74
CA ALA A 459 7.30 38.22 -22.94
C ALA A 459 5.97 37.45 -23.17
N THR A 460 6.07 36.22 -23.68
CA THR A 460 4.96 35.31 -23.94
C THR A 460 4.29 34.73 -22.68
N TRP A 461 4.92 34.79 -21.48
CA TRP A 461 4.35 34.27 -20.22
C TRP A 461 3.05 34.95 -19.80
N MET A 462 2.86 36.22 -20.18
CA MET A 462 1.70 36.98 -19.76
C MET A 462 0.64 37.05 -20.86
N ALA A 463 0.70 36.16 -21.85
CA ALA A 463 -0.29 36.12 -22.92
C ALA A 463 -1.53 35.29 -22.55
N ASP A 464 -1.36 34.23 -21.75
CA ASP A 464 -2.44 33.33 -21.34
C ASP A 464 -3.26 33.93 -20.17
N GLU A 465 -4.59 33.93 -20.29
CA GLU A 465 -5.53 34.42 -19.27
C GLU A 465 -5.51 33.58 -17.99
N GLU A 466 -5.29 32.27 -18.08
CA GLU A 466 -5.18 31.39 -16.90
C GLU A 466 -3.93 31.73 -16.09
N GLU A 467 -2.82 32.03 -16.78
CA GLU A 467 -1.55 32.41 -16.17
C GLU A 467 -1.62 33.80 -15.53
N LYS A 468 -2.33 34.74 -16.17
CA LYS A 468 -2.63 36.06 -15.57
C LYS A 468 -3.45 35.92 -14.29
N LEU A 469 -4.44 35.01 -14.26
CA LEU A 469 -5.25 34.76 -13.07
C LEU A 469 -4.39 34.16 -11.94
N MET A 470 -3.54 33.17 -12.24
CA MET A 470 -2.63 32.57 -11.27
C MET A 470 -1.60 33.57 -10.72
N TRP A 471 -1.20 34.55 -11.55
CA TRP A 471 -0.31 35.62 -11.11
C TRP A 471 -0.97 36.52 -10.05
N ASN A 472 -2.28 36.72 -10.16
CA ASN A 472 -3.09 37.66 -9.37
C ASN A 472 -4.18 36.97 -8.54
N ILE A 473 -3.88 35.84 -7.90
CA ILE A 473 -4.83 35.21 -6.98
C ILE A 473 -5.05 36.14 -5.77
N PRO A 474 -6.30 36.56 -5.46
CA PRO A 474 -6.57 37.38 -4.31
C PRO A 474 -6.24 36.61 -3.02
N MET A 475 -5.62 37.30 -2.07
CA MET A 475 -5.34 36.68 -0.76
C MET A 475 -6.66 36.34 -0.06
N PRO A 476 -6.78 35.14 0.53
CA PRO A 476 -7.96 34.78 1.30
C PRO A 476 -8.09 35.69 2.53
N LYS A 477 -9.31 35.79 3.08
CA LYS A 477 -9.51 36.47 4.36
C LYS A 477 -8.80 35.68 5.47
N GLU A 478 -7.84 36.31 6.12
CA GLU A 478 -7.13 35.75 7.26
C GLU A 478 -7.88 36.06 8.56
N VAL A 479 -7.94 35.06 9.46
CA VAL A 479 -8.56 35.18 10.79
C VAL A 479 -7.62 34.53 11.80
N ASP A 480 -7.14 35.33 12.75
CA ASP A 480 -6.27 34.86 13.81
C ASP A 480 -7.08 34.27 14.97
N VAL A 481 -6.83 33.00 15.28
CA VAL A 481 -7.45 32.29 16.42
C VAL A 481 -6.38 32.02 17.46
N THR A 482 -6.61 32.48 18.69
CA THR A 482 -5.70 32.26 19.82
C THR A 482 -6.16 31.10 20.69
N GLY A 483 -5.20 30.26 21.12
CA GLY A 483 -5.46 29.11 22.00
C GLY A 483 -4.31 28.87 22.96
N ARG A 484 -4.60 28.26 24.11
CA ARG A 484 -3.57 27.91 25.11
C ARG A 484 -2.89 26.60 24.73
N LEU A 485 -1.59 26.69 24.45
CA LEU A 485 -0.75 25.54 24.11
C LEU A 485 -0.45 24.69 25.35
N LEU A 486 -0.63 23.38 25.25
CA LEU A 486 -0.12 22.44 26.26
C LEU A 486 1.39 22.26 26.06
N ALA A 487 2.18 22.37 27.13
CA ALA A 487 3.62 22.17 27.05
C ALA A 487 3.94 20.80 26.43
N ASN A 488 4.63 20.80 25.28
CA ASN A 488 4.91 19.60 24.51
C ASN A 488 5.75 18.60 25.32
N ASP A 489 5.23 17.39 25.54
CA ASP A 489 6.09 16.22 25.70
C ASP A 489 6.55 15.85 24.28
N ALA A 490 7.84 16.05 23.97
CA ALA A 490 8.43 15.98 22.62
C ALA A 490 8.26 14.62 21.88
N ARG A 491 7.48 13.69 22.44
CA ARG A 491 7.15 12.36 21.93
C ARG A 491 5.85 12.31 21.14
N MET A 492 4.98 13.32 21.28
CA MET A 492 3.67 13.39 20.61
C MET A 492 3.74 14.43 19.50
N GLY A 493 4.11 14.04 18.27
CA GLY A 493 4.36 14.96 17.15
C GLY A 493 3.19 15.85 16.68
N LYS A 494 2.07 15.94 17.41
CA LYS A 494 0.95 16.86 17.13
C LYS A 494 0.80 17.88 18.26
N VAL A 495 0.79 19.15 17.88
CA VAL A 495 0.55 20.29 18.77
C VAL A 495 -0.85 20.18 19.38
N THR A 496 -0.94 20.24 20.72
CA THR A 496 -2.20 20.07 21.46
C THR A 496 -2.57 21.35 22.19
N TYR A 497 -3.83 21.76 22.10
CA TYR A 497 -4.37 22.97 22.72
C TYR A 497 -5.37 22.61 23.83
N THR A 498 -5.66 23.59 24.67
CA THR A 498 -6.69 23.49 25.72
C THR A 498 -7.83 24.45 25.43
N ILE A 499 -9.06 23.93 25.54
CA ILE A 499 -10.31 24.68 25.45
C ILE A 499 -11.03 24.50 26.79
N GLN A 500 -11.68 25.56 27.26
CA GLN A 500 -12.56 25.47 28.42
C GLN A 500 -13.98 25.22 27.94
N ASP A 501 -14.63 24.18 28.45
CA ASP A 501 -16.03 23.90 28.13
C ASP A 501 -16.91 25.01 28.74
N PRO A 502 -17.74 25.68 27.93
CA PRO A 502 -18.58 26.78 28.41
C PRO A 502 -19.70 26.33 29.36
N VAL A 503 -20.01 25.03 29.45
CA VAL A 503 -21.13 24.50 30.25
C VAL A 503 -20.70 24.12 31.66
N ASP A 504 -19.57 23.42 31.82
CA ASP A 504 -19.10 22.92 33.12
C ASP A 504 -17.73 23.49 33.56
N GLY A 505 -17.08 24.29 32.70
CA GLY A 505 -15.78 24.89 32.97
C GLY A 505 -14.62 23.91 32.90
N SER A 506 -14.85 22.66 32.49
CA SER A 506 -13.80 21.63 32.36
C SER A 506 -12.79 21.98 31.27
N ILE A 507 -11.54 21.54 31.44
CA ILE A 507 -10.48 21.75 30.44
C ILE A 507 -10.45 20.52 29.53
N GLN A 508 -10.72 20.73 28.24
CA GLN A 508 -10.63 19.71 27.20
C GLN A 508 -9.37 19.92 26.36
N PHE A 509 -8.70 18.80 26.03
CA PHE A 509 -7.55 18.79 25.12
C PHE A 509 -8.03 18.61 23.68
N CYS A 510 -7.47 19.38 22.75
CA CYS A 510 -7.95 19.43 21.38
C CYS A 510 -6.84 19.68 20.36
N THR A 511 -7.12 19.38 19.09
CA THR A 511 -6.27 19.73 17.95
C THR A 511 -6.50 21.18 17.51
N VAL A 512 -5.66 21.70 16.61
CA VAL A 512 -5.81 23.06 16.06
C VAL A 512 -7.13 23.23 15.31
N GLU A 513 -7.61 22.20 14.64
CA GLU A 513 -8.86 22.24 13.87
C GLU A 513 -10.08 22.25 14.79
N GLN A 514 -10.02 21.52 15.90
CA GLN A 514 -11.05 21.56 16.94
C GLN A 514 -11.09 22.92 17.65
N LEU A 515 -9.93 23.54 17.90
CA LEU A 515 -9.83 24.91 18.39
C LEU A 515 -10.48 25.91 17.43
N ALA A 516 -10.21 25.80 16.13
CA ALA A 516 -10.86 26.64 15.12
C ALA A 516 -12.38 26.44 15.07
N ILE A 517 -12.87 25.18 15.12
CA ILE A 517 -14.30 24.88 15.18
C ILE A 517 -14.94 25.51 16.43
N HIS A 518 -14.28 25.42 17.58
CA HIS A 518 -14.77 26.02 18.81
C HIS A 518 -14.88 27.55 18.71
N HIS A 519 -13.88 28.21 18.12
CA HIS A 519 -13.92 29.66 17.85
C HIS A 519 -15.14 30.05 17.02
N TYR A 520 -15.38 29.36 15.89
CA TYR A 520 -16.53 29.66 15.02
C TYR A 520 -17.88 29.28 15.65
N ARG A 521 -17.92 28.28 16.54
CA ARG A 521 -19.15 27.88 17.25
C ARG A 521 -19.65 28.95 18.25
N ILE A 522 -18.74 29.75 18.81
CA ILE A 522 -19.06 30.77 19.83
C ILE A 522 -19.38 32.13 19.21
N GLN A 523 -18.96 32.39 17.97
CA GLN A 523 -19.35 33.61 17.25
C GLN A 523 -20.84 33.54 16.87
N GLU A 524 -21.67 34.41 17.46
CA GLU A 524 -23.12 34.50 17.20
C GLU A 524 -23.45 34.70 15.71
N ASP A 525 -22.53 35.27 14.92
CA ASP A 525 -22.67 35.58 13.50
C ASP A 525 -22.29 34.43 12.54
N TYR A 526 -21.83 33.27 13.03
CA TYR A 526 -21.56 32.11 12.14
C TYR A 526 -22.85 31.35 11.76
N THR A 527 -23.94 32.08 11.53
CA THR A 527 -24.97 31.60 10.61
C THR A 527 -24.39 31.72 9.21
N PHE A 528 -24.24 30.60 8.50
CA PHE A 528 -23.94 30.53 7.07
C PHE A 528 -24.48 31.79 6.37
N GLY A 529 -23.65 32.53 5.63
CA GLY A 529 -23.94 33.88 5.10
C GLY A 529 -25.16 34.02 4.17
N LYS A 530 -26.01 32.99 4.09
CA LYS A 530 -27.41 32.99 3.66
C LYS A 530 -28.17 32.06 4.62
N ARG A 531 -29.37 32.46 5.08
CA ARG A 531 -30.24 31.59 5.91
C ARG A 531 -30.25 30.18 5.30
N PRO A 532 -29.79 29.14 6.01
CA PRO A 532 -29.87 27.77 5.52
C PRO A 532 -31.33 27.46 5.16
N SER A 533 -31.55 26.68 4.10
CA SER A 533 -32.90 26.27 3.75
C SER A 533 -33.55 25.53 4.94
N PRO A 534 -34.89 25.54 5.07
CA PRO A 534 -35.57 24.88 6.18
C PRO A 534 -35.13 23.42 6.39
N LEU A 535 -34.83 22.70 5.30
CA LEU A 535 -34.32 21.33 5.30
C LEU A 535 -32.91 21.22 5.92
N VAL A 536 -32.01 22.15 5.62
CA VAL A 536 -30.67 22.18 6.21
C VAL A 536 -30.77 22.48 7.71
N LEU A 537 -31.69 23.35 8.11
CA LEU A 537 -31.92 23.66 9.52
C LEU A 537 -32.46 22.45 10.30
N GLU A 538 -33.40 21.70 9.73
CA GLU A 538 -33.94 20.46 10.31
C GLU A 538 -32.85 19.38 10.47
N CYS A 539 -32.06 19.12 9.43
CA CYS A 539 -30.93 18.19 9.49
C CYS A 539 -29.85 18.62 10.51
N MET A 540 -29.57 19.92 10.64
CA MET A 540 -28.61 20.44 11.60
C MET A 540 -29.11 20.31 13.05
N LEU A 541 -30.42 20.47 13.27
CA LEU A 541 -31.05 20.32 14.58
C LEU A 541 -31.08 18.85 15.03
N ASP A 542 -31.31 17.92 14.10
CA ASP A 542 -31.34 16.48 14.38
C ASP A 542 -29.94 15.88 14.64
N LEU A 543 -28.88 16.46 14.07
CA LEU A 543 -27.52 15.91 14.15
C LEU A 543 -26.63 16.54 15.23
N ASP A 544 -27.04 17.66 15.86
CA ASP A 544 -26.20 18.48 16.77
C ASP A 544 -24.81 18.84 16.19
N VAL A 545 -24.67 18.87 14.86
CA VAL A 545 -23.40 19.15 14.18
C VAL A 545 -23.28 20.64 13.88
N LYS A 546 -22.43 21.35 14.62
CA LYS A 546 -22.11 22.78 14.41
C LYS A 546 -20.83 23.04 13.59
N GLY A 547 -20.15 21.97 13.14
CA GLY A 547 -18.95 22.07 12.30
C GLY A 547 -18.25 20.71 12.15
N ILE A 548 -17.65 20.44 10.97
CA ILE A 548 -16.96 19.18 10.67
C ILE A 548 -15.57 19.50 10.11
N HIS A 549 -14.53 18.95 10.75
CA HIS A 549 -13.20 18.91 10.14
C HIS A 549 -13.10 17.66 9.25
N SER A 550 -13.00 17.85 7.94
CA SER A 550 -12.95 16.74 6.96
C SER A 550 -11.93 16.93 5.83
N GLU A 551 -11.15 18.03 5.85
CA GLU A 551 -10.22 18.52 4.81
C GLU A 551 -10.88 18.73 3.43
N GLY A 552 -11.38 17.66 2.83
CA GLY A 552 -12.24 17.68 1.64
C GLY A 552 -13.12 16.44 1.48
N ALA A 553 -13.20 15.56 2.49
CA ALA A 553 -13.96 14.32 2.41
C ALA A 553 -15.45 14.60 2.20
N VAL A 554 -16.03 15.62 2.85
CA VAL A 554 -17.42 16.02 2.63
C VAL A 554 -17.69 16.34 1.16
N ILE A 555 -16.87 17.19 0.54
CA ILE A 555 -17.04 17.55 -0.88
C ILE A 555 -16.85 16.34 -1.78
N ARG A 556 -15.81 15.52 -1.54
CA ARG A 556 -15.59 14.28 -2.32
C ARG A 556 -16.76 13.30 -2.18
N THR A 557 -17.35 13.16 -1.00
CA THR A 557 -18.51 12.30 -0.77
C THR A 557 -19.73 12.84 -1.48
N VAL A 558 -20.03 14.14 -1.38
CA VAL A 558 -21.17 14.76 -2.09
C VAL A 558 -21.02 14.59 -3.60
N VAL A 559 -19.86 14.89 -4.16
CA VAL A 559 -19.58 14.68 -5.59
C VAL A 559 -19.70 13.19 -5.95
N GLY A 560 -19.14 12.30 -5.13
CA GLY A 560 -19.25 10.85 -5.33
C GLY A 560 -20.70 10.34 -5.35
N LEU A 561 -21.57 10.88 -4.50
CA LEU A 561 -23.00 10.55 -4.48
C LEU A 561 -23.74 11.11 -5.69
N LEU A 562 -23.47 12.35 -6.09
CA LEU A 562 -24.13 13.01 -7.22
C LEU A 562 -23.75 12.43 -8.58
N PHE A 563 -22.60 11.75 -8.67
CA PHE A 563 -22.07 11.16 -9.91
C PHE A 563 -21.93 9.64 -9.80
N LEU A 564 -22.53 9.00 -8.78
CA LEU A 564 -22.32 7.59 -8.47
C LEU A 564 -22.60 6.68 -9.68
N ASP A 565 -23.71 6.91 -10.36
CA ASP A 565 -24.11 6.19 -11.57
C ASP A 565 -23.08 6.33 -12.71
N LEU A 566 -22.52 7.53 -12.89
CA LEU A 566 -21.51 7.79 -13.91
C LEU A 566 -20.14 7.20 -13.55
N ILE A 567 -19.75 7.24 -12.27
CA ILE A 567 -18.52 6.64 -11.76
C ILE A 567 -18.51 5.12 -12.02
N TYR A 568 -19.64 4.46 -11.75
CA TYR A 568 -19.77 3.01 -11.88
C TYR A 568 -20.30 2.55 -13.25
N THR A 569 -20.54 3.47 -14.19
CA THR A 569 -20.77 3.13 -15.60
C THR A 569 -19.45 2.67 -16.23
N LEU A 570 -19.48 1.58 -17.00
CA LEU A 570 -18.30 1.01 -17.67
C LEU A 570 -18.45 1.14 -19.21
N PRO A 571 -17.91 2.21 -19.84
CA PRO A 571 -17.95 2.37 -21.30
C PRO A 571 -17.28 1.21 -22.06
N THR A 572 -16.28 0.58 -21.44
CA THR A 572 -15.65 -0.64 -21.97
C THR A 572 -15.50 -1.67 -20.83
N PRO A 573 -15.59 -2.99 -21.14
CA PRO A 573 -15.42 -4.04 -20.14
C PRO A 573 -14.05 -4.00 -19.43
N ASP A 574 -13.03 -3.49 -20.11
CA ASP A 574 -11.63 -3.50 -19.67
C ASP A 574 -11.33 -2.58 -18.50
N LEU A 575 -12.29 -1.76 -18.10
CA LEU A 575 -12.18 -0.89 -16.94
C LEU A 575 -12.38 -1.65 -15.62
N LEU A 576 -12.87 -2.90 -15.67
CA LEU A 576 -13.06 -3.78 -14.53
C LEU A 576 -12.44 -5.16 -14.80
N ILE A 577 -11.24 -5.39 -14.26
CA ILE A 577 -10.47 -6.63 -14.42
C ILE A 577 -10.23 -7.38 -13.10
N ASP A 578 -10.67 -6.81 -11.98
CA ASP A 578 -10.49 -7.37 -10.64
C ASP A 578 -11.71 -7.03 -9.77
N ILE A 579 -12.30 -8.05 -9.11
CA ILE A 579 -13.48 -7.89 -8.25
C ILE A 579 -13.25 -6.88 -7.13
N PHE A 580 -12.00 -6.75 -6.66
CA PHE A 580 -11.64 -5.89 -5.55
C PHE A 580 -11.44 -4.42 -5.94
N GLN A 581 -11.61 -4.06 -7.22
CA GLN A 581 -11.64 -2.67 -7.62
C GLN A 581 -12.73 -1.92 -6.85
N THR A 582 -12.40 -0.77 -6.27
CA THR A 582 -13.39 0.14 -5.68
C THR A 582 -13.88 1.18 -6.69
N GLU A 583 -13.16 1.31 -7.81
CA GLU A 583 -13.34 2.30 -8.87
C GLU A 583 -12.86 1.70 -10.21
N PRO A 584 -13.38 2.18 -11.36
CA PRO A 584 -12.91 1.71 -12.66
C PRO A 584 -11.44 2.13 -12.90
N LEU A 585 -10.71 1.37 -13.72
CA LEU A 585 -9.28 1.59 -13.93
C LEU A 585 -8.95 3.00 -14.44
N ASP A 586 -9.85 3.61 -15.20
CA ASP A 586 -9.64 4.94 -15.76
C ASP A 586 -9.93 6.08 -14.78
N PHE A 587 -10.56 5.83 -13.61
CA PHE A 587 -11.08 6.86 -12.70
C PHE A 587 -10.06 7.96 -12.34
N GLN A 588 -8.81 7.57 -12.07
CA GLN A 588 -7.73 8.49 -11.72
C GLN A 588 -6.91 8.97 -12.93
N THR A 589 -7.51 8.96 -14.12
CA THR A 589 -6.86 9.34 -15.37
C THR A 589 -7.73 10.31 -16.16
N ASP A 590 -7.11 11.08 -17.06
CA ASP A 590 -7.82 11.99 -17.96
C ASP A 590 -8.82 11.25 -18.88
N SER A 591 -8.69 9.92 -19.01
CA SER A 591 -9.58 9.10 -19.83
C SER A 591 -10.96 8.93 -19.21
N PHE A 592 -11.10 9.04 -17.89
CA PHE A 592 -12.38 8.92 -17.21
C PHE A 592 -13.38 9.99 -17.66
N TYR A 593 -12.95 11.25 -17.62
CA TYR A 593 -13.78 12.36 -18.09
C TYR A 593 -14.03 12.25 -19.59
N LYS A 594 -12.98 11.99 -20.39
CA LYS A 594 -13.11 11.91 -21.86
C LYS A 594 -14.09 10.84 -22.34
N SER A 595 -14.14 9.70 -21.65
CA SER A 595 -15.04 8.59 -22.02
C SER A 595 -16.49 8.78 -21.57
N ARG A 596 -16.77 9.76 -20.70
CA ARG A 596 -18.09 10.07 -20.13
C ARG A 596 -18.43 11.56 -20.24
N GLN A 597 -17.79 12.26 -21.18
CA GLN A 597 -17.77 13.72 -21.21
C GLN A 597 -19.18 14.28 -21.35
N MET A 598 -19.95 13.72 -22.30
CA MET A 598 -21.30 14.19 -22.57
C MET A 598 -22.20 14.07 -21.34
N GLU A 599 -22.18 12.92 -20.67
CA GLU A 599 -23.02 12.62 -19.51
C GLU A 599 -22.60 13.45 -18.29
N ILE A 600 -21.29 13.62 -18.08
CA ILE A 600 -20.76 14.46 -17.00
C ILE A 600 -21.14 15.92 -17.23
N ASP A 601 -20.94 16.45 -18.44
CA ASP A 601 -21.24 17.85 -18.77
C ASP A 601 -22.76 18.14 -18.67
N GLN A 602 -23.60 17.18 -19.09
CA GLN A 602 -25.05 17.25 -18.89
C GLN A 602 -25.43 17.27 -17.39
N ARG A 603 -24.82 16.39 -16.58
CA ARG A 603 -25.06 16.37 -15.12
C ARG A 603 -24.62 17.67 -14.46
N ILE A 604 -23.45 18.21 -14.83
CA ILE A 604 -22.97 19.51 -14.33
C ILE A 604 -23.93 20.62 -14.73
N SER A 605 -24.42 20.62 -15.99
CA SER A 605 -25.38 21.61 -16.48
C SER A 605 -26.69 21.55 -15.70
N TYR A 606 -27.22 20.34 -15.47
CA TYR A 606 -28.41 20.11 -14.65
C TYR A 606 -28.26 20.61 -13.21
N LEU A 607 -27.13 20.31 -12.55
CA LEU A 607 -26.84 20.80 -11.20
C LEU A 607 -26.67 22.33 -11.13
N ASN A 608 -26.39 22.97 -12.27
CA ASN A 608 -26.28 24.42 -12.37
C ASN A 608 -27.61 25.12 -12.69
N CYS A 609 -28.67 24.39 -13.06
CA CYS A 609 -30.00 24.95 -13.28
C CYS A 609 -30.58 25.53 -11.98
N GLU A 610 -31.24 26.70 -12.07
CA GLU A 610 -31.78 27.41 -10.91
C GLU A 610 -32.85 26.61 -10.14
N GLU A 611 -33.66 25.81 -10.84
CA GLU A 611 -34.69 24.95 -10.26
C GLU A 611 -34.13 23.83 -9.38
N VAL A 612 -32.88 23.42 -9.58
CA VAL A 612 -32.19 22.39 -8.77
C VAL A 612 -31.42 23.01 -7.61
N ARG A 613 -31.08 24.29 -7.70
CA ARG A 613 -30.34 25.05 -6.67
C ARG A 613 -31.25 25.63 -5.59
N THR A 614 -32.53 25.79 -5.90
CA THR A 614 -33.57 26.29 -4.98
C THR A 614 -34.27 25.14 -4.29
#